data_AF-A0A1F5VJT1-F1
#
_entry.id   AF-A0A1F5VJT1-F1
#
_cell.length_a   1.000
_cell.length_b   1.000
_cell.length_c   1.000
_cell.angle_alpha   90.00
_cell.angle_beta   90.00
_cell.angle_gamma   90.00
#
_symmetry.space_group_name_H-M   'P 1'
#
loop_
_entity.id
_entity.type
_entity.pdbx_description
1 polymer ?
#
loop_
_entity_poly.entity_id
_entity_poly.type
_entity_poly.pdbx_seq_one_letter_code
_entity_poly.pdbx_strand_id
1 'polypeptide(L)'
;MGIELSKELRDQYQKTLDLAKKQIQDIENTIEDELAKVKERLAELQNKKKTLLQMYAAGCEILGTDNEFEKSESSGQGADLT
;
A
#
# COMPACT_ATOMS: atom_id res chain seq x y z
N MET A 1 -12.31 -54.71 -4.20
CA MET A 1 -12.60 -53.33 -3.73
C MET A 1 -11.34 -52.48 -3.92
N GLY A 2 -11.18 -51.78 -5.05
CA GLY A 2 -9.95 -51.02 -5.32
C GLY A 2 -10.06 -49.84 -6.27
N ILE A 3 -11.28 -49.42 -6.65
CA ILE A 3 -11.48 -48.35 -7.65
C ILE A 3 -12.35 -47.21 -7.10
N GLU A 4 -13.21 -47.45 -6.11
CA GLU A 4 -14.01 -46.39 -5.45
C GLU A 4 -13.13 -45.40 -4.66
N LEU A 5 -11.98 -45.84 -4.12
CA LEU A 5 -11.00 -44.94 -3.51
C LEU A 5 -10.47 -43.89 -4.49
N SER A 6 -10.41 -44.17 -5.79
CA SER A 6 -9.80 -43.25 -6.77
C SER A 6 -10.71 -42.07 -7.13
N LYS A 7 -12.04 -42.29 -7.19
CA LYS A 7 -13.01 -41.21 -7.44
C LYS A 7 -13.19 -40.34 -6.20
N GLU A 8 -13.39 -40.95 -5.02
CA GLU A 8 -13.48 -40.23 -3.75
C GLU A 8 -12.23 -39.36 -3.52
N LEU A 9 -11.04 -39.93 -3.73
CA LEU A 9 -9.78 -39.20 -3.58
C LEU A 9 -9.69 -38.05 -4.59
N ARG A 10 -10.05 -38.29 -5.86
CA ARG A 10 -10.08 -37.23 -6.89
C ARG A 10 -11.01 -36.09 -6.51
N ASP A 11 -12.21 -36.40 -6.00
CA ASP A 11 -13.18 -35.40 -5.59
C ASP A 11 -12.71 -34.60 -4.38
N GLN A 12 -12.02 -35.24 -3.43
CA GLN A 12 -11.40 -34.53 -2.30
C GLN A 12 -10.27 -33.61 -2.76
N TYR A 13 -9.36 -34.09 -3.63
CA TYR A 13 -8.31 -33.25 -4.19
C TYR A 13 -8.88 -32.07 -4.99
N GLN A 14 -9.93 -32.28 -5.78
CA GLN A 14 -10.57 -31.20 -6.51
C GLN A 14 -11.15 -30.15 -5.56
N LYS A 15 -11.86 -30.56 -4.50
CA LYS A 15 -12.36 -29.65 -3.47
C LYS A 15 -11.25 -28.87 -2.78
N THR A 16 -10.13 -29.53 -2.47
CA THR A 16 -8.95 -28.87 -1.87
C THR A 16 -8.35 -27.84 -2.83
N LEU A 17 -8.26 -28.15 -4.13
CA LEU A 17 -7.77 -27.20 -5.14
C LEU A 17 -8.70 -26.01 -5.32
N ASP A 18 -10.02 -26.24 -5.34
CA ASP A 18 -11.01 -25.17 -5.47
C ASP A 18 -10.98 -24.25 -4.25
N LEU A 19 -10.84 -24.82 -3.04
CA LEU A 19 -10.67 -24.05 -1.81
C LEU A 19 -9.38 -23.23 -1.83
N ALA A 20 -8.26 -23.85 -2.21
CA ALA A 20 -6.96 -23.18 -2.29
C ALA A 20 -7.01 -22.03 -3.31
N LYS A 21 -7.64 -22.24 -4.47
CA LYS A 21 -7.84 -21.19 -5.47
C LYS A 21 -8.64 -20.02 -4.91
N LYS A 22 -9.74 -20.30 -4.20
CA LYS A 22 -10.53 -19.25 -3.55
C LYS A 22 -9.70 -18.48 -2.52
N GLN A 23 -8.95 -19.19 -1.68
CA GLN A 23 -8.08 -18.56 -0.68
C GLN A 23 -7.00 -17.68 -1.32
N ILE A 24 -6.41 -18.10 -2.44
CA ILE A 24 -5.46 -17.28 -3.20
C ILE A 24 -6.14 -15.99 -3.66
N GLN A 25 -7.33 -16.07 -4.25
CA GLN A 25 -8.06 -14.88 -4.70
C GLN A 25 -8.43 -13.95 -3.53
N ASP A 26 -8.84 -14.50 -2.40
CA ASP A 26 -9.15 -13.71 -1.20
C ASP A 26 -7.88 -13.00 -0.67
N ILE A 27 -6.72 -13.66 -0.72
CA ILE A 27 -5.42 -13.06 -0.37
C ILE A 27 -5.04 -11.95 -1.35
N GLU A 28 -5.19 -12.17 -2.66
CA GLU A 28 -4.91 -11.17 -3.69
C GLU A 28 -5.74 -9.89 -3.47
N ASN A 29 -7.05 -10.05 -3.24
CA ASN A 29 -7.93 -8.92 -2.92
C ASN A 29 -7.49 -8.18 -1.64
N THR A 30 -7.11 -8.92 -0.60
CA THR A 30 -6.62 -8.33 0.65
C THR A 30 -5.32 -7.53 0.43
N ILE A 31 -4.41 -8.04 -0.40
CA ILE A 31 -3.17 -7.33 -0.75
C ILE A 31 -3.49 -6.01 -1.45
N GLU A 32 -4.39 -6.04 -2.43
CA GLU A 32 -4.80 -4.82 -3.17
C GLU A 32 -5.42 -3.78 -2.23
N ASP A 33 -6.31 -4.20 -1.33
CA ASP A 33 -6.93 -3.33 -0.34
C ASP A 33 -5.90 -2.68 0.59
N GLU A 34 -4.93 -3.46 1.10
CA GLU A 34 -3.87 -2.92 1.96
C GLU A 34 -2.94 -1.98 1.19
N LEU A 35 -2.61 -2.29 -0.07
CA LEU A 35 -1.84 -1.38 -0.92
C LEU A 35 -2.57 -0.06 -1.14
N ALA A 36 -3.90 -0.08 -1.33
CA ALA A 36 -4.69 1.13 -1.46
C ALA A 36 -4.64 1.99 -0.18
N LYS A 37 -4.79 1.37 0.99
CA LYS A 37 -4.69 2.06 2.30
C LYS A 37 -3.31 2.67 2.50
N VAL A 38 -2.24 1.97 2.12
CA VAL A 38 -0.87 2.49 2.22
C VAL A 38 -0.68 3.71 1.31
N LYS A 39 -1.18 3.66 0.07
CA LYS A 39 -1.13 4.80 -0.86
C LYS A 39 -1.86 6.02 -0.30
N GLU A 40 -3.07 5.84 0.23
CA GLU A 40 -3.84 6.92 0.86
C GLU A 40 -3.09 7.51 2.05
N ARG A 41 -2.53 6.64 2.92
CA ARG A 41 -1.79 7.09 4.09
C ARG A 41 -0.53 7.87 3.72
N LEU A 42 0.19 7.45 2.68
CA LEU A 42 1.36 8.17 2.18
C LEU A 42 0.97 9.56 1.66
N ALA A 43 -0.12 9.67 0.91
CA ALA A 43 -0.62 10.95 0.41
C ALA A 43 -1.00 11.90 1.57
N GLU A 44 -1.68 11.40 2.60
CA GLU A 44 -1.97 12.18 3.80
C GLU A 44 -0.69 12.71 4.48
N LEU A 45 0.29 11.85 4.67
CA LEU A 45 1.54 12.20 5.35
C LEU A 45 2.35 13.23 4.55
N GLN A 46 2.39 13.08 3.22
CA GLN A 46 3.03 14.05 2.32
C GLN A 46 2.34 15.42 2.41
N ASN A 47 1.01 15.44 2.39
CA ASN A 47 0.25 16.69 2.54
C ASN A 47 0.49 17.34 3.90
N LYS A 48 0.47 16.58 4.99
CA LYS A 48 0.79 17.09 6.34
C LYS A 48 2.19 17.67 6.41
N LYS A 49 3.19 16.97 5.85
CA LYS A 49 4.57 17.46 5.77
C LYS A 49 4.63 18.79 5.01
N LYS A 50 3.99 18.87 3.85
CA LYS A 50 3.96 20.10 3.03
C LYS A 50 3.37 21.27 3.81
N THR A 51 2.23 21.07 4.48
CA THR A 51 1.62 22.13 5.30
C THR A 51 2.56 22.60 6.41
N LEU A 52 3.21 21.66 7.12
CA LEU A 52 4.16 22.01 8.17
C LEU A 52 5.38 22.77 7.63
N LEU A 53 5.89 22.38 6.46
CA LEU A 53 6.98 23.09 5.78
C LEU A 53 6.58 24.52 5.40
N GLN A 54 5.37 24.72 4.86
CA GLN A 54 4.86 26.05 4.55
C GLN A 54 4.72 26.92 5.81
N MET A 55 4.22 26.35 6.90
CA MET A 55 4.12 27.06 8.18
C MET A 55 5.49 27.40 8.75
N TYR A 56 6.45 26.48 8.67
CA TYR A 56 7.83 26.71 9.11
C TYR A 56 8.49 27.81 8.29
N ALA A 57 8.36 27.76 6.96
CA ALA A 57 8.89 28.79 6.06
C ALA A 57 8.33 30.18 6.39
N ALA A 58 7.02 30.30 6.59
CA ALA A 58 6.39 31.55 7.00
C ALA A 58 6.91 32.05 8.36
N GLY A 59 7.14 31.14 9.32
CA GLY A 59 7.75 31.46 10.61
C GLY A 59 9.18 32.00 10.46
N CYS A 60 10.00 31.36 9.63
CA CYS A 60 11.36 31.81 9.33
C CYS A 60 11.40 33.19 8.69
N GLU A 61 10.48 33.47 7.75
CA GLU A 61 10.35 34.77 7.10
C GLU A 61 10.02 35.87 8.11
N ILE A 62 9.07 35.61 9.01
CA ILE A 62 8.68 36.56 10.08
C ILE A 62 9.85 36.83 11.04
N LEU A 63 10.63 35.80 11.37
CA LEU A 63 11.75 35.91 12.30
C LEU A 63 13.05 36.40 11.65
N GLY A 64 13.09 36.50 10.32
CA GLY A 64 14.30 36.85 9.57
C GLY A 64 15.41 35.81 9.70
N THR A 65 15.05 34.54 9.92
CA THR A 65 15.99 33.42 10.09
C THR A 65 16.01 32.54 8.86
N ASP A 66 17.14 31.92 8.56
CA ASP A 66 17.27 30.99 7.42
C ASP A 66 16.37 29.75 7.58
N ASN A 67 15.75 29.33 6.48
CA ASN A 67 14.92 28.13 6.43
C ASN A 67 15.75 26.89 6.04
N GLU A 68 16.05 26.03 7.02
CA GLU A 68 16.85 24.81 6.81
C GLU A 68 16.18 23.76 5.90
N PHE A 69 14.86 23.86 5.70
CA PHE A 69 14.09 22.90 4.90
C PHE A 69 13.82 23.36 3.46
N GLU A 70 14.23 24.57 3.07
CA GLU A 70 13.92 25.16 1.76
C GLU A 70 14.42 24.32 0.57
N LYS A 71 15.57 23.65 0.72
CA LYS A 71 16.09 22.70 -0.29
C LYS A 71 15.30 21.40 -0.40
N SER A 72 14.55 21.01 0.64
CA SER A 72 13.79 19.76 0.63
C SER A 72 12.48 19.85 -0.19
N GLU A 73 12.02 21.06 -0.51
CA GLU A 73 10.85 21.33 -1.36
C GLU A 73 11.13 21.04 -2.85
N SER A 74 12.38 21.17 -3.31
CA SER A 74 12.75 21.01 -4.74
C SER A 74 13.05 19.58 -5.17
N SER A 75 13.17 18.63 -4.22
CA SER A 75 13.52 17.22 -4.51
C SER A 75 12.36 16.23 -4.26
N GLY A 76 11.13 16.72 -4.05
CA GLY A 76 9.96 15.90 -3.73
C GLY A 76 9.08 15.52 -4.91
N GLN A 77 9.60 15.56 -6.14
CA GLN A 77 8.89 15.13 -7.35
C GLN A 77 9.47 13.77 -7.81
N GLY A 78 8.73 12.71 -7.51
CA GLY A 78 9.08 11.31 -7.76
C GLY A 78 8.68 10.47 -6.54
N ALA A 79 7.75 9.51 -6.60
CA ALA A 79 7.36 8.67 -7.71
C ALA A 79 5.86 8.75 -7.99
N ASP A 80 5.56 9.16 -9.22
CA ASP A 80 4.61 8.44 -10.07
C ASP A 80 4.77 6.92 -9.84
N LEU A 81 3.86 6.32 -9.06
CA LEU A 81 3.67 4.87 -9.03
C LEU A 81 2.62 4.53 -10.08
N THR A 82 2.97 4.71 -11.35
CA THR A 82 2.42 3.91 -12.44
C THR A 82 3.07 2.53 -12.44
#